data_AF-A0A1B6JEV8-F1
#
_entry.id   AF-A0A1B6JEV8-F1
#
_cell.length_a   1.000
_cell.length_b   1.000
_cell.length_c   1.000
_cell.angle_alpha   90.00
_cell.angle_beta   90.00
_cell.angle_gamma   90.00
#
_symmetry.space_group_name_H-M   'P 1'
#
loop_
_entity.id
_entity.type
_entity.pdbx_description
1 polymer ?
#
loop_
_entity_poly.entity_id
_entity_poly.type
_entity_poly.pdbx_seq_one_letter_code
_entity_poly.pdbx_strand_id
1 'polypeptide(L)'
;MRQLPVCVILCALLPFVNCQRRSDDKKEEVEFVCPEGQGNGNFADPATCRRFYQCVDNYPYLNRCPSGLYFDDVNKLCTFKNEARCGPLPTTVAPSTEPPQDLAQKCDTSKCVLPYCFCSRDGTIIPGGLDPEDTPQMILVTFDGAINLNNFQKYTHLFNDKRRNPNGCELKATFFISHEYCDYNMVQELAHYGHEIGVETVSLQQGLQDKGYEEWVGEMIGMREILRHFANISRADIVGMRAPFLKPGRNTKATKSGWER
;
A
#
# COMPACT_ATOMS: atom_id res chain seq x y z
N MET A 1 93.23 -25.00 7.56
CA MET A 1 93.35 -23.68 6.88
C MET A 1 92.13 -23.56 5.98
N ARG A 2 91.07 -22.80 6.33
CA ARG A 2 90.83 -21.35 6.04
C ARG A 2 91.06 -21.03 4.55
N GLN A 3 90.24 -20.34 3.75
CA GLN A 3 88.97 -19.58 3.87
C GLN A 3 88.47 -19.26 2.42
N LEU A 4 87.19 -18.91 2.28
CA LEU A 4 86.42 -18.30 1.15
C LEU A 4 87.01 -16.97 0.58
N PRO A 5 86.57 -16.35 -0.57
CA PRO A 5 85.17 -15.99 -0.94
C PRO A 5 84.74 -16.10 -2.45
N VAL A 6 83.48 -16.42 -2.76
CA VAL A 6 82.27 -15.58 -3.07
C VAL A 6 82.40 -14.63 -4.28
N CYS A 7 81.62 -14.89 -5.33
CA CYS A 7 81.14 -13.89 -6.29
C CYS A 7 79.67 -14.15 -6.64
N VAL A 8 78.91 -13.07 -6.75
CA VAL A 8 77.45 -12.95 -6.60
C VAL A 8 76.72 -13.14 -7.93
N ILE A 9 75.64 -13.93 -7.96
CA ILE A 9 74.58 -13.81 -8.96
C ILE A 9 73.24 -13.73 -8.23
N LEU A 10 72.57 -12.59 -8.41
CA LEU A 10 71.24 -12.26 -7.91
C LEU A 10 70.19 -13.02 -8.74
N CYS A 11 69.37 -13.88 -8.12
CA CYS A 11 68.11 -14.35 -8.69
C CYS A 11 67.03 -14.36 -7.60
N ALA A 12 65.88 -13.78 -7.93
CA ALA A 12 64.82 -13.37 -7.04
C ALA A 12 64.18 -14.52 -6.21
N LEU A 13 63.88 -14.22 -4.94
CA LEU A 13 63.09 -15.06 -4.05
C LEU A 13 61.59 -14.81 -4.30
N LEU A 14 60.89 -15.82 -4.83
CA LEU A 14 59.45 -15.97 -4.69
C LEU A 14 59.19 -17.18 -3.78
N PRO A 15 58.53 -17.02 -2.61
CA PRO A 15 58.12 -18.18 -1.83
C PRO A 15 57.00 -18.92 -2.56
N PHE A 16 57.24 -20.19 -2.89
CA PHE A 16 56.20 -21.12 -3.30
C PHE A 16 55.22 -21.33 -2.14
N VAL A 17 54.07 -20.66 -2.19
CA VAL A 17 52.93 -20.94 -1.31
C VAL A 17 52.37 -22.29 -1.72
N ASN A 18 52.61 -23.32 -0.91
CA ASN A 18 52.06 -24.64 -1.10
C ASN A 18 50.57 -24.61 -0.70
N CYS A 19 49.69 -24.42 -1.69
CA CYS A 19 48.25 -24.41 -1.49
C CYS A 19 47.75 -25.86 -1.45
N GLN A 20 47.73 -26.47 -0.26
CA GLN A 20 47.00 -27.72 -0.07
C GLN A 20 45.52 -27.45 -0.31
N ARG A 21 44.99 -27.96 -1.42
CA ARG A 21 43.55 -27.96 -1.70
C ARG A 21 42.85 -28.67 -0.56
N ARG A 22 42.12 -27.89 0.24
CA ARG A 22 41.09 -28.42 1.13
C ARG A 22 40.05 -29.07 0.23
N SER A 23 39.79 -30.35 0.44
CA SER A 23 38.73 -31.07 -0.26
C SER A 23 37.40 -30.37 0.05
N ASP A 24 36.86 -29.65 -0.94
CA ASP A 24 35.48 -29.16 -0.90
C ASP A 24 34.56 -30.37 -0.86
N ASP A 25 33.94 -30.55 0.30
CA ASP A 25 32.85 -31.47 0.51
C ASP A 25 31.67 -30.96 -0.32
N LYS A 26 31.45 -31.55 -1.51
CA LYS A 26 30.34 -31.19 -2.39
C LYS A 26 29.04 -31.62 -1.73
N LYS A 27 28.40 -30.69 -1.01
CA LYS A 27 27.01 -30.83 -0.58
C LYS A 27 26.13 -30.72 -1.83
N GLU A 28 25.38 -31.77 -2.16
CA GLU A 28 24.34 -31.71 -3.21
C GLU A 28 23.40 -30.53 -2.93
N GLU A 29 23.36 -29.54 -3.82
CA GLU A 29 22.32 -28.52 -3.81
C GLU A 29 21.05 -29.17 -4.35
N VAL A 30 20.09 -29.45 -3.46
CA VAL A 30 18.78 -29.95 -3.84
C VAL A 30 18.05 -28.84 -4.60
N GLU A 31 17.79 -29.07 -5.89
CA GLU A 31 17.03 -28.16 -6.75
C GLU A 31 15.58 -28.10 -6.26
N PHE A 32 15.10 -26.90 -5.94
CA PHE A 32 13.73 -26.68 -5.48
C PHE A 32 12.75 -26.84 -6.65
N VAL A 33 11.67 -27.60 -6.46
CA VAL A 33 10.61 -27.81 -7.46
C VAL A 33 9.33 -27.14 -6.97
N CYS A 34 8.67 -26.40 -7.85
CA CYS A 34 7.40 -25.74 -7.55
C CYS A 34 6.30 -26.76 -7.22
N PRO A 35 5.49 -26.54 -6.16
CA PRO A 35 4.40 -27.46 -5.80
C PRO A 35 3.32 -27.53 -6.90
N GLU A 36 3.03 -28.75 -7.39
CA GLU A 36 1.98 -28.98 -8.38
C GLU A 36 0.59 -28.66 -7.82
N GLY A 37 -0.24 -27.96 -8.61
CA GLY A 37 -1.63 -27.65 -8.25
C GLY A 37 -1.84 -26.43 -7.33
N GLN A 38 -0.77 -25.78 -6.86
CA GLN A 38 -0.87 -24.54 -6.06
C GLN A 38 -0.74 -23.25 -6.91
N GLY A 39 -0.36 -23.36 -8.18
CA GLY A 39 -0.27 -22.24 -9.11
C GLY A 39 0.89 -21.28 -8.80
N ASN A 40 0.82 -20.06 -9.34
CA ASN A 40 1.85 -19.03 -9.15
C ASN A 40 1.80 -18.46 -7.72
N GLY A 41 2.95 -18.30 -7.07
CA GLY A 41 2.99 -17.85 -5.67
C GLY A 41 4.38 -17.87 -5.03
N ASN A 42 4.46 -17.52 -3.76
CA ASN A 42 5.69 -17.57 -2.96
C ASN A 42 5.67 -18.80 -2.03
N PHE A 43 6.81 -19.47 -1.91
CA PHE A 43 6.97 -20.73 -1.18
C PHE A 43 8.23 -20.69 -0.33
N ALA A 44 8.18 -21.23 0.89
CA ALA A 44 9.34 -21.21 1.78
C ALA A 44 10.53 -21.99 1.20
N ASP A 45 11.73 -21.44 1.36
CA ASP A 45 12.97 -22.18 1.15
C ASP A 45 13.18 -23.15 2.33
N PRO A 46 13.24 -24.48 2.10
CA PRO A 46 13.49 -25.46 3.16
C PRO A 46 14.84 -25.29 3.86
N ALA A 47 15.82 -24.68 3.19
CA ALA A 47 17.17 -24.51 3.71
C ALA A 47 17.31 -23.26 4.59
N THR A 48 16.52 -22.21 4.37
CA THR A 48 16.62 -20.98 5.17
C THR A 48 15.38 -20.09 5.11
N CYS A 49 14.96 -19.60 6.27
CA CYS A 49 13.91 -18.60 6.40
C CYS A 49 14.25 -17.24 5.76
N ARG A 50 15.51 -16.99 5.38
CA ARG A 50 15.90 -15.71 4.75
C ARG A 50 15.69 -15.70 3.24
N ARG A 51 15.23 -16.81 2.70
CA ARG A 51 14.98 -17.02 1.28
C ARG A 51 13.59 -17.63 1.10
N PHE A 52 13.07 -17.46 -0.10
CA PHE A 52 11.83 -18.08 -0.54
C PHE A 52 11.90 -18.26 -2.06
N TYR A 53 11.12 -19.18 -2.59
CA TYR A 53 10.98 -19.39 -4.02
C TYR A 53 9.69 -18.76 -4.50
N GLN A 54 9.75 -17.97 -5.56
CA GLN A 54 8.58 -17.51 -6.30
C GLN A 54 8.39 -18.44 -7.49
N CYS A 55 7.24 -19.11 -7.58
CA CYS A 55 6.90 -19.93 -8.73
C CYS A 55 6.07 -19.13 -9.73
N VAL A 56 6.49 -19.12 -10.99
CA VAL A 56 5.72 -18.59 -12.12
C VAL A 56 5.73 -19.64 -13.23
N ASP A 57 4.55 -20.11 -13.63
CA ASP A 57 4.37 -21.14 -14.66
C ASP A 57 5.23 -22.40 -14.39
N ASN A 58 5.25 -22.84 -13.13
CA ASN A 58 6.06 -23.95 -12.58
C ASN A 58 7.58 -23.72 -12.56
N TYR A 59 8.08 -22.53 -12.89
CA TYR A 59 9.51 -22.20 -12.77
C TYR A 59 9.82 -21.51 -11.43
N PRO A 60 10.77 -22.04 -10.63
CA PRO A 60 11.14 -21.47 -9.34
C PRO A 60 12.20 -20.38 -9.45
N TYR A 61 11.90 -19.21 -8.88
CA TYR A 61 12.82 -18.07 -8.78
C TYR A 61 13.21 -17.87 -7.31
N LEU A 62 14.49 -18.07 -6.99
CA LEU A 62 15.01 -17.88 -5.64
C LEU A 62 15.07 -16.38 -5.30
N ASN A 63 14.39 -16.00 -4.23
CA ASN A 63 14.38 -14.65 -3.68
C ASN A 63 14.93 -14.63 -2.26
N ARG A 64 15.45 -13.47 -1.85
CA ARG A 64 15.91 -13.20 -0.48
C ARG A 64 14.99 -12.18 0.15
N CYS A 65 14.65 -12.39 1.43
CA CYS A 65 13.95 -11.38 2.19
C CYS A 65 14.85 -10.14 2.40
N PRO A 66 14.27 -8.93 2.42
CA PRO A 66 14.98 -7.70 2.77
C PRO A 66 15.71 -7.81 4.11
N SER A 67 16.75 -6.98 4.29
CA SER A 67 17.70 -7.09 5.40
C SER A 67 17.05 -7.24 6.77
N GLY A 68 17.23 -8.42 7.38
CA GLY A 68 16.75 -8.73 8.73
C GLY A 68 15.39 -9.42 8.80
N LEU A 69 14.67 -9.54 7.68
CA LEU A 69 13.37 -10.20 7.60
C LEU A 69 13.48 -11.70 7.28
N TYR A 70 12.43 -12.42 7.64
CA TYR A 70 12.27 -13.86 7.55
C TYR A 70 10.95 -14.17 6.84
N PHE A 71 10.96 -15.12 5.92
CA PHE A 71 9.78 -15.54 5.18
C PHE A 71 8.81 -16.29 6.10
N ASP A 72 7.56 -15.83 6.12
CA ASP A 72 6.43 -16.46 6.77
C ASP A 72 5.68 -17.33 5.74
N ASP A 73 5.74 -18.65 5.92
CA ASP A 73 5.12 -19.59 4.98
C ASP A 73 3.59 -19.68 5.13
N VAL A 74 2.99 -19.07 6.16
CA VAL A 74 1.54 -18.97 6.29
C VAL A 74 1.04 -17.74 5.53
N ASN A 75 1.66 -16.58 5.78
CA ASN A 75 1.23 -15.31 5.19
C ASN A 75 1.86 -15.02 3.81
N LYS A 76 2.79 -15.87 3.36
CA LYS A 76 3.51 -15.78 2.07
C LYS A 76 4.26 -14.44 1.87
N LEU A 77 4.76 -13.85 2.96
CA LEU A 77 5.46 -12.56 3.00
C LEU A 77 6.68 -12.59 3.92
N CYS A 78 7.61 -11.63 3.77
CA CYS A 78 8.75 -11.48 4.68
C CYS A 78 8.37 -10.59 5.87
N THR A 79 8.53 -11.08 7.09
CA THR A 79 8.26 -10.35 8.34
C THR A 79 9.42 -10.48 9.34
N PHE A 80 9.31 -9.89 10.53
CA PHE A 80 10.31 -10.00 11.59
C PHE A 80 10.45 -11.44 12.09
N LYS A 81 11.65 -11.77 12.58
CA LYS A 81 12.02 -13.13 13.01
C LYS A 81 11.07 -13.74 14.06
N ASN A 82 10.54 -12.90 14.96
CA ASN A 82 9.63 -13.30 16.05
C ASN A 82 8.20 -13.58 15.57
N GLU A 83 7.83 -13.09 14.38
CA GLU A 83 6.50 -13.24 13.80
C GLU A 83 6.48 -14.31 12.71
N ALA A 84 7.60 -14.49 12.01
CA ALA A 84 7.70 -15.40 10.88
C ALA A 84 7.53 -16.86 11.28
N ARG A 85 6.53 -17.52 10.69
CA ARG A 85 6.40 -18.99 10.74
C ARG A 85 7.26 -19.62 9.65
N CYS A 86 8.50 -19.95 10.02
CA CYS A 86 9.51 -20.42 9.09
C CYS A 86 9.38 -21.92 8.73
N GLY A 87 9.71 -22.21 7.47
CA GLY A 87 9.82 -23.55 6.90
C GLY A 87 8.66 -23.86 5.97
N PRO A 88 8.78 -24.88 5.10
CA PRO A 88 7.65 -25.40 4.35
C PRO A 88 6.68 -26.03 5.36
N LEU A 89 5.60 -25.32 5.67
CA LEU A 89 4.54 -25.82 6.52
C LEU A 89 3.59 -26.65 5.66
N PRO A 90 3.06 -27.79 6.18
CA PRO A 90 2.06 -28.55 5.46
C PRO A 90 0.91 -27.61 5.13
N THR A 91 0.68 -27.42 3.83
CA THR A 91 -0.29 -26.45 3.35
C THR A 91 -1.66 -26.90 3.85
N THR A 92 -2.23 -26.20 4.84
CA THR A 92 -3.67 -26.19 5.00
C THR A 92 -4.21 -25.79 3.65
N VAL A 93 -5.09 -26.60 3.07
CA VAL A 93 -5.69 -26.38 1.75
C VAL A 93 -6.02 -24.89 1.66
N ALA A 94 -5.40 -24.19 0.70
CA ALA A 94 -5.69 -22.79 0.48
C ALA A 94 -7.22 -22.68 0.42
N PRO A 95 -7.87 -21.77 1.18
CA PRO A 95 -9.30 -21.60 1.07
C PRO A 95 -9.59 -21.40 -0.41
N SER A 96 -10.39 -22.32 -0.96
CA SER A 96 -10.86 -22.23 -2.33
C SER A 96 -11.40 -20.82 -2.51
N THR A 97 -10.91 -20.09 -3.51
CA THR A 97 -11.49 -18.83 -3.92
C THR A 97 -12.83 -19.14 -4.57
N GLU A 98 -13.83 -19.47 -3.75
CA GLU A 98 -15.21 -19.25 -4.15
C GLU A 98 -15.31 -17.80 -4.63
N PRO A 99 -15.94 -17.53 -5.78
CA PRO A 99 -16.23 -16.17 -6.18
C PRO A 99 -16.91 -15.47 -5.00
N PRO A 100 -16.53 -14.23 -4.66
CA PRO A 100 -17.01 -13.56 -3.46
C PRO A 100 -18.53 -13.66 -3.40
N GLN A 101 -19.04 -14.35 -2.37
CA GLN A 101 -20.47 -14.63 -2.21
C GLN A 101 -21.30 -13.35 -2.09
N ASP A 102 -20.66 -12.21 -1.79
CA ASP A 102 -21.26 -10.90 -1.69
C ASP A 102 -21.16 -10.12 -3.00
N LEU A 103 -21.86 -10.59 -4.04
CA LEU A 103 -22.08 -9.79 -5.24
C LEU A 103 -23.25 -8.84 -5.00
N ALA A 104 -23.01 -7.55 -5.19
CA ALA A 104 -24.09 -6.56 -5.15
C ALA A 104 -25.17 -6.92 -6.19
N GLN A 105 -26.42 -6.93 -5.73
CA GLN A 105 -27.57 -7.12 -6.62
C GLN A 105 -27.74 -5.90 -7.54
N LYS A 106 -28.44 -6.10 -8.66
CA LYS A 106 -28.84 -4.98 -9.52
C LYS A 106 -29.70 -4.00 -8.73
N CYS A 107 -29.61 -2.71 -9.09
CA CYS A 107 -30.39 -1.66 -8.46
C CYS A 107 -31.89 -1.98 -8.48
N ASP A 108 -32.50 -2.00 -7.29
CA ASP A 108 -33.93 -2.10 -7.05
C ASP A 108 -34.38 -0.82 -6.33
N THR A 109 -35.02 0.08 -7.08
CA THR A 109 -35.44 1.40 -6.59
C THR A 109 -36.54 1.32 -5.53
N SER A 110 -37.22 0.17 -5.39
CA SER A 110 -38.21 -0.03 -4.32
C SER A 110 -37.56 -0.28 -2.96
N LYS A 111 -36.32 -0.80 -2.95
CA LYS A 111 -35.56 -1.11 -1.73
C LYS A 111 -34.50 -0.03 -1.44
N CYS A 112 -33.94 0.57 -2.47
CA CYS A 112 -32.92 1.61 -2.36
C CYS A 112 -33.58 2.99 -2.33
N VAL A 113 -33.91 3.45 -1.12
CA VAL A 113 -34.62 4.73 -0.90
C VAL A 113 -33.78 5.73 -0.12
N LEU A 114 -33.94 7.01 -0.47
CA LEU A 114 -33.29 8.13 0.20
C LEU A 114 -33.73 8.21 1.68
N PRO A 115 -32.88 8.73 2.59
CA PRO A 115 -31.56 9.32 2.35
C PRO A 115 -30.38 8.32 2.37
N TYR A 116 -30.65 7.05 2.70
CA TYR A 116 -29.59 6.07 2.98
C TYR A 116 -29.10 5.33 1.75
N CYS A 117 -29.94 5.25 0.71
CA CYS A 117 -29.58 4.59 -0.53
C CYS A 117 -30.12 5.37 -1.73
N PHE A 118 -29.28 5.52 -2.73
CA PHE A 118 -29.68 6.02 -4.04
C PHE A 118 -29.02 5.16 -5.12
N CYS A 119 -29.82 4.68 -6.07
CA CYS A 119 -29.32 3.97 -7.23
C CYS A 119 -30.23 4.20 -8.43
N SER A 120 -29.66 4.09 -9.61
CA SER A 120 -30.38 4.01 -10.87
C SER A 120 -29.76 2.92 -11.74
N ARG A 121 -30.48 2.49 -12.78
CA ARG A 121 -30.04 1.38 -13.63
C ARG A 121 -28.71 1.67 -14.35
N ASP A 122 -28.47 2.93 -14.70
CA ASP A 122 -27.36 3.41 -15.50
C ASP A 122 -26.53 4.51 -14.83
N GLY A 123 -26.95 5.00 -13.66
CA GLY A 123 -26.28 6.06 -12.92
C GLY A 123 -26.64 7.49 -13.37
N THR A 124 -27.61 7.69 -14.27
CA THR A 124 -27.85 9.01 -14.89
C THR A 124 -29.05 9.78 -14.33
N ILE A 125 -29.95 9.09 -13.63
CA ILE A 125 -31.19 9.69 -13.10
C ILE A 125 -30.87 10.68 -11.96
N ILE A 126 -31.54 11.84 -11.97
CA ILE A 126 -31.43 12.85 -10.92
C ILE A 126 -32.14 12.37 -9.64
N PRO A 127 -31.48 12.43 -8.46
CA PRO A 127 -32.12 12.08 -7.19
C PRO A 127 -33.39 12.88 -6.92
N GLY A 128 -34.41 12.22 -6.40
CA GLY A 128 -35.70 12.85 -6.10
C GLY A 128 -36.59 13.12 -7.32
N GLY A 129 -36.16 12.78 -8.54
CA GLY A 129 -36.96 12.96 -9.76
C GLY A 129 -37.13 14.42 -10.15
N LEU A 130 -36.16 15.28 -9.81
CA LEU A 130 -36.15 16.69 -10.19
C LEU A 130 -35.86 16.83 -11.68
N ASP A 131 -36.42 17.87 -12.30
CA ASP A 131 -36.09 18.24 -13.66
C ASP A 131 -34.67 18.83 -13.73
N PRO A 132 -33.92 18.59 -14.83
CA PRO A 132 -32.56 19.11 -14.97
C PRO A 132 -32.47 20.64 -14.85
N GLU A 133 -33.51 21.36 -15.26
CA GLU A 133 -33.58 22.82 -15.20
C GLU A 133 -33.71 23.36 -13.77
N ASP A 134 -34.35 22.57 -12.90
CA ASP A 134 -34.54 22.90 -11.47
C ASP A 134 -33.41 22.37 -10.59
N THR A 135 -32.50 21.57 -11.17
CA THR A 135 -31.43 20.91 -10.42
C THR A 135 -30.19 21.81 -10.33
N PRO A 136 -29.74 22.20 -9.13
CA PRO A 136 -28.52 23.00 -8.99
C PRO A 136 -27.29 22.26 -9.51
N GLN A 137 -26.56 22.87 -10.45
CA GLN A 137 -25.29 22.32 -10.91
C GLN A 137 -24.25 22.40 -9.79
N MET A 138 -23.84 21.25 -9.27
CA MET A 138 -22.75 21.15 -8.30
C MET A 138 -21.40 21.03 -9.02
N ILE A 139 -20.38 21.74 -8.52
CA ILE A 139 -18.99 21.61 -8.99
C ILE A 139 -18.13 21.26 -7.77
N LEU A 140 -17.56 20.06 -7.76
CA LEU A 140 -16.65 19.62 -6.71
C LEU A 140 -15.21 19.90 -7.11
N VAL A 141 -14.59 20.90 -6.49
CA VAL A 141 -13.16 21.17 -6.65
C VAL A 141 -12.41 20.37 -5.60
N THR A 142 -11.53 19.48 -6.05
CA THR A 142 -10.76 18.62 -5.15
C THR A 142 -9.27 18.72 -5.39
N PHE A 143 -8.48 18.67 -4.31
CA PHE A 143 -7.02 18.61 -4.38
C PHE A 143 -6.52 17.37 -3.65
N ASP A 144 -5.49 16.74 -4.22
CA ASP A 144 -4.88 15.52 -3.71
C ASP A 144 -3.45 15.79 -3.25
N GLY A 145 -2.98 15.01 -2.28
CA GLY A 145 -1.63 15.08 -1.75
C GLY A 145 -1.46 15.96 -0.50
N ALA A 146 -0.21 16.27 -0.20
CA ALA A 146 0.17 16.96 1.03
C ALA A 146 -0.01 18.48 0.95
N ILE A 147 -0.48 19.07 2.06
CA ILE A 147 -0.60 20.53 2.21
C ILE A 147 0.66 21.05 2.88
N ASN A 148 1.29 22.06 2.30
CA ASN A 148 2.47 22.70 2.85
C ASN A 148 2.66 24.11 2.28
N LEU A 149 3.75 24.76 2.65
CA LEU A 149 4.08 26.13 2.21
C LEU A 149 4.08 26.33 0.68
N ASN A 150 4.28 25.27 -0.11
CA ASN A 150 4.33 25.39 -1.58
C ASN A 150 2.96 25.62 -2.23
N ASN A 151 1.89 25.18 -1.56
CA ASN A 151 0.54 25.16 -2.13
C ASN A 151 -0.49 25.89 -1.28
N PHE A 152 -0.29 25.98 0.05
CA PHE A 152 -1.23 26.57 0.98
C PHE A 152 -1.64 28.01 0.60
N GLN A 153 -0.67 28.86 0.26
CA GLN A 153 -0.95 30.25 -0.16
C GLN A 153 -1.80 30.33 -1.43
N LYS A 154 -1.71 29.34 -2.32
CA LYS A 154 -2.51 29.29 -3.55
C LYS A 154 -3.96 28.92 -3.22
N TYR A 155 -4.15 28.01 -2.27
CA TYR A 155 -5.49 27.62 -1.82
C TYR A 155 -6.21 28.77 -1.12
N THR A 156 -5.56 29.45 -0.17
CA THR A 156 -6.17 30.60 0.52
C THR A 156 -6.43 31.78 -0.42
N HIS A 157 -5.59 31.98 -1.44
CA HIS A 157 -5.88 32.96 -2.48
C HIS A 157 -7.08 32.58 -3.36
N LEU A 158 -7.23 31.28 -3.67
CA LEU A 158 -8.32 30.77 -4.50
C LEU A 158 -9.67 30.81 -3.77
N PHE A 159 -9.68 30.38 -2.52
CA PHE A 159 -10.87 30.27 -1.66
C PHE A 159 -10.92 31.41 -0.66
N ASN A 160 -11.09 32.62 -1.18
CA ASN A 160 -11.25 33.82 -0.38
C ASN A 160 -12.71 34.30 -0.35
N ASP A 161 -12.99 35.24 0.54
CA ASP A 161 -14.34 35.78 0.80
C ASP A 161 -14.97 36.53 -0.38
N LYS A 162 -14.21 36.79 -1.46
CA LYS A 162 -14.68 37.47 -2.66
C LYS A 162 -15.40 36.53 -3.62
N ARG A 163 -15.22 35.21 -3.48
CA ARG A 163 -15.89 34.21 -4.33
C ARG A 163 -16.98 33.50 -3.54
N ARG A 164 -18.23 33.70 -3.95
CA ARG A 164 -19.42 33.21 -3.24
C ARG A 164 -20.34 32.44 -4.17
N ASN A 165 -20.99 31.44 -3.61
CA ASN A 165 -22.09 30.70 -4.23
C ASN A 165 -23.35 31.58 -4.34
N PRO A 166 -24.35 31.21 -5.16
CA PRO A 166 -25.61 31.93 -5.28
C PRO A 166 -26.36 32.14 -3.95
N ASN A 167 -26.11 31.28 -2.95
CA ASN A 167 -26.66 31.39 -1.59
C ASN A 167 -25.89 32.39 -0.69
N GLY A 168 -24.84 33.04 -1.20
CA GLY A 168 -24.01 33.99 -0.45
C GLY A 168 -22.91 33.34 0.40
N CYS A 169 -22.86 32.02 0.53
CA CYS A 169 -21.77 31.32 1.22
C CYS A 169 -20.48 31.32 0.38
N GLU A 170 -19.33 31.28 1.03
CA GLU A 170 -18.03 31.12 0.35
C GLU A 170 -17.94 29.81 -0.42
N LEU A 171 -17.09 29.79 -1.46
CA LEU A 171 -16.73 28.55 -2.13
C LEU A 171 -15.97 27.64 -1.19
N LYS A 172 -16.30 26.35 -1.22
CA LYS A 172 -15.61 25.29 -0.48
C LYS A 172 -15.05 24.25 -1.45
N ALA A 173 -14.09 23.47 -0.98
CA ALA A 173 -13.37 22.46 -1.73
C ALA A 173 -13.10 21.27 -0.81
N THR A 174 -12.73 20.14 -1.41
CA THR A 174 -12.39 18.90 -0.70
C THR A 174 -10.91 18.60 -0.89
N PHE A 175 -10.19 18.37 0.20
CA PHE A 175 -8.75 18.05 0.15
C PHE A 175 -8.54 16.59 0.60
N PHE A 176 -8.05 15.74 -0.30
CA PHE A 176 -7.64 14.37 0.03
C PHE A 176 -6.18 14.38 0.46
N ILE A 177 -5.95 14.33 1.76
CA ILE A 177 -4.63 14.59 2.35
C ILE A 177 -3.81 13.31 2.39
N SER A 178 -2.55 13.42 1.97
CA SER A 178 -1.50 12.42 2.21
C SER A 178 -0.58 12.84 3.36
N HIS A 179 -0.01 11.88 4.10
CA HIS A 179 0.82 12.19 5.27
C HIS A 179 2.17 12.86 4.91
N GLU A 180 2.88 12.31 3.93
CA GLU A 180 4.26 12.69 3.66
C GLU A 180 4.39 14.18 3.29
N TYR A 181 5.24 14.93 4.01
CA TYR A 181 5.47 16.37 3.83
C TYR A 181 4.25 17.28 4.08
N CYS A 182 3.26 16.82 4.83
CA CYS A 182 2.08 17.59 5.18
C CYS A 182 2.27 18.43 6.46
N ASP A 183 1.87 19.70 6.42
CA ASP A 183 1.77 20.59 7.57
C ASP A 183 0.34 20.55 8.12
N TYR A 184 0.17 19.91 9.28
CA TYR A 184 -1.15 19.70 9.88
C TYR A 184 -1.78 20.96 10.46
N ASN A 185 -1.00 22.01 10.76
CA ASN A 185 -1.57 23.29 11.18
C ASN A 185 -2.31 23.95 10.00
N MET A 186 -1.73 23.86 8.81
CA MET A 186 -2.38 24.36 7.58
C MET A 186 -3.62 23.54 7.22
N VAL A 187 -3.58 22.22 7.43
CA VAL A 187 -4.77 21.36 7.24
C VAL A 187 -5.87 21.74 8.22
N GLN A 188 -5.52 21.97 9.49
CA GLN A 188 -6.46 22.44 10.50
C GLN A 188 -7.08 23.78 10.11
N GLU A 189 -6.29 24.71 9.57
CA GLU A 189 -6.79 26.01 9.10
C GLU A 189 -7.78 25.86 7.93
N LEU A 190 -7.48 25.01 6.94
CA LEU A 190 -8.42 24.72 5.85
C LEU A 190 -9.74 24.13 6.38
N ALA A 191 -9.65 23.19 7.32
CA ALA A 191 -10.82 22.61 7.96
C ALA A 191 -11.63 23.64 8.77
N HIS A 192 -10.94 24.53 9.49
CA HIS A 192 -11.56 25.63 10.25
C HIS A 192 -12.35 26.57 9.34
N TYR A 193 -11.83 26.87 8.14
CA TYR A 193 -12.53 27.65 7.12
C TYR A 193 -13.62 26.84 6.39
N GLY A 194 -13.94 25.62 6.82
CA GLY A 194 -15.08 24.84 6.34
C GLY A 194 -14.82 24.08 5.03
N HIS A 195 -13.56 23.90 4.65
CA HIS A 195 -13.22 22.95 3.59
C HIS A 195 -13.35 21.50 4.08
N GLU A 196 -13.75 20.60 3.19
CA GLU A 196 -13.85 19.18 3.52
C GLU A 196 -12.45 18.56 3.50
N ILE A 197 -12.14 17.77 4.53
CA ILE A 197 -10.88 17.03 4.62
C ILE A 197 -11.17 15.53 4.48
N GLY A 198 -10.65 14.94 3.41
CA GLY A 198 -10.67 13.52 3.14
C GLY A 198 -9.28 12.89 3.29
N VAL A 199 -9.25 11.57 3.29
CA VAL A 199 -8.03 10.77 3.33
C VAL A 199 -7.58 10.38 1.92
N GLU A 200 -6.31 10.55 1.60
CA GLU A 200 -5.69 9.83 0.49
C GLU A 200 -4.98 8.57 1.00
N THR A 201 -3.76 8.66 1.53
CA THR A 201 -3.04 7.54 2.19
C THR A 201 -1.91 8.09 3.07
N VAL A 202 -1.30 7.23 3.89
CA VAL A 202 -0.10 7.60 4.65
C VAL A 202 1.12 7.65 3.73
N SER A 203 1.39 6.56 3.00
CA SER A 203 2.67 6.38 2.30
C SER A 203 2.62 6.64 0.80
N LEU A 204 1.43 6.86 0.21
CA LEU A 204 1.25 6.91 -1.25
C LEU A 204 1.86 5.70 -1.98
N GLN A 205 1.94 4.54 -1.31
CA GLN A 205 2.59 3.37 -1.85
C GLN A 205 1.97 2.92 -3.19
N GLN A 206 2.83 2.56 -4.14
CA GLN A 206 2.39 1.94 -5.38
C GLN A 206 1.96 0.50 -5.13
N GLY A 207 0.91 0.05 -5.82
CA GLY A 207 0.45 -1.33 -5.71
C GLY A 207 -0.55 -1.59 -4.58
N LEU A 208 -1.02 -0.55 -3.88
CA LEU A 208 -2.01 -0.70 -2.81
C LEU A 208 -3.26 -1.47 -3.28
N GLN A 209 -3.66 -1.33 -4.55
CA GLN A 209 -4.81 -2.04 -5.13
C GLN A 209 -4.73 -3.57 -5.08
N ASP A 210 -3.51 -4.12 -4.99
CA ASP A 210 -3.24 -5.57 -4.96
C ASP A 210 -2.92 -6.06 -3.53
N LYS A 211 -3.00 -5.17 -2.53
CA LYS A 211 -2.74 -5.48 -1.11
C LYS A 211 -3.98 -5.97 -0.37
N GLY A 212 -3.74 -6.56 0.80
CA GLY A 212 -4.77 -7.08 1.69
C GLY A 212 -5.53 -6.00 2.45
N TYR A 213 -6.53 -6.44 3.20
CA TYR A 213 -7.42 -5.57 3.99
C TYR A 213 -6.66 -4.77 5.05
N GLU A 214 -5.75 -5.43 5.76
CA GLU A 214 -4.95 -4.80 6.82
C GLU A 214 -4.08 -3.67 6.28
N GLU A 215 -3.48 -3.81 5.09
CA GLU A 215 -2.71 -2.73 4.48
C GLU A 215 -3.61 -1.56 4.05
N TRP A 216 -4.78 -1.82 3.47
CA TRP A 216 -5.75 -0.77 3.14
C TRP A 216 -6.23 -0.02 4.36
N VAL A 217 -6.53 -0.74 5.44
CA VAL A 217 -6.92 -0.16 6.74
C VAL A 217 -5.79 0.67 7.31
N GLY A 218 -4.56 0.15 7.31
CA GLY A 218 -3.38 0.87 7.78
C GLY A 218 -3.16 2.19 7.05
N GLU A 219 -3.33 2.20 5.72
CA GLU A 219 -3.17 3.42 4.92
C GLU A 219 -4.34 4.40 5.11
N MET A 220 -5.58 3.93 5.09
CA MET A 220 -6.76 4.79 5.11
C MET A 220 -7.15 5.21 6.52
N ILE A 221 -7.36 4.25 7.42
CA ILE A 221 -7.74 4.54 8.81
C ILE A 221 -6.55 5.13 9.56
N GLY A 222 -5.32 4.69 9.27
CA GLY A 222 -4.12 5.32 9.83
C GLY A 222 -4.05 6.81 9.49
N MET A 223 -4.28 7.19 8.23
CA MET A 223 -4.30 8.61 7.85
C MET A 223 -5.45 9.39 8.52
N ARG A 224 -6.63 8.78 8.69
CA ARG A 224 -7.73 9.40 9.44
C ARG A 224 -7.35 9.68 10.90
N GLU A 225 -6.66 8.75 11.55
CA GLU A 225 -6.18 8.95 12.92
C GLU A 225 -5.08 10.00 13.02
N ILE A 226 -4.21 10.08 12.03
CA ILE A 226 -3.19 11.13 11.93
C ILE A 226 -3.85 12.51 11.80
N LEU A 227 -4.84 12.66 10.91
CA LEU A 227 -5.59 13.92 10.77
C LEU A 227 -6.32 14.30 12.06
N ARG A 228 -6.93 13.33 12.74
CA ARG A 228 -7.58 13.55 14.03
C ARG A 228 -6.59 14.06 15.08
N HIS A 229 -5.43 13.44 15.18
CA HIS A 229 -4.47 13.74 16.23
C HIS A 229 -3.70 15.03 15.96
N PHE A 230 -3.19 15.21 14.74
CA PHE A 230 -2.27 16.29 14.41
C PHE A 230 -2.96 17.55 13.85
N ALA A 231 -4.11 17.41 13.17
CA ALA A 231 -4.90 18.56 12.70
C ALA A 231 -6.12 18.85 13.59
N ASN A 232 -6.34 18.06 14.65
CA ASN A 232 -7.46 18.22 15.60
C ASN A 232 -8.85 18.25 14.91
N ILE A 233 -9.03 17.43 13.88
CA ILE A 233 -10.31 17.28 13.16
C ILE A 233 -11.06 16.08 13.72
N SER A 234 -12.38 16.19 13.91
CA SER A 234 -13.14 15.07 14.46
C SER A 234 -13.18 13.88 13.48
N ARG A 235 -13.26 12.66 14.02
CA ARG A 235 -13.43 11.45 13.19
C ARG A 235 -14.68 11.51 12.34
N ALA A 236 -15.73 12.18 12.82
CA ALA A 236 -17.01 12.27 12.13
C ALA A 236 -16.96 13.21 10.91
N ASP A 237 -16.01 14.14 10.89
CA ASP A 237 -15.87 15.11 9.79
C ASP A 237 -14.94 14.60 8.68
N ILE A 238 -14.02 13.68 8.99
CA ILE A 238 -13.14 13.05 7.99
C ILE A 238 -13.85 11.82 7.47
N VAL A 239 -14.69 11.91 6.42
CA VAL A 239 -15.47 10.78 5.87
C VAL A 239 -15.11 10.38 4.44
N GLY A 240 -14.53 11.30 3.68
CA GLY A 240 -14.09 11.05 2.31
C GLY A 240 -12.79 10.25 2.27
N MET A 241 -12.66 9.36 1.29
CA MET A 241 -11.39 8.70 0.97
C MET A 241 -11.15 8.60 -0.54
N ARG A 242 -9.90 8.80 -0.96
CA ARG A 242 -9.45 8.65 -2.35
C ARG A 242 -8.27 7.69 -2.40
N ALA A 243 -8.35 6.72 -3.30
CA ALA A 243 -7.27 5.75 -3.48
C ALA A 243 -6.09 6.41 -4.20
N PRO A 244 -4.84 6.06 -3.83
CA PRO A 244 -3.67 6.63 -4.49
C PRO A 244 -3.66 6.21 -5.96
N PHE A 245 -3.29 7.13 -6.84
CA PHE A 245 -3.29 6.94 -8.30
C PHE A 245 -4.64 6.50 -8.89
N LEU A 246 -5.74 6.74 -8.16
CA LEU A 246 -7.09 6.32 -8.54
C LEU A 246 -7.23 4.80 -8.77
N LYS A 247 -6.41 3.98 -8.09
CA LYS A 247 -6.45 2.52 -8.20
C LYS A 247 -7.23 1.90 -7.02
N PRO A 248 -8.50 1.49 -7.21
CA PRO A 248 -9.32 0.97 -6.12
C PRO A 248 -8.92 -0.47 -5.74
N GLY A 249 -8.89 -0.76 -4.43
CA GLY A 249 -8.61 -2.09 -3.88
C GLY A 249 -9.78 -3.08 -3.93
N ARG A 250 -10.64 -3.02 -4.95
CA ARG A 250 -11.81 -3.93 -5.12
C ARG A 250 -12.66 -4.05 -3.84
N ASN A 251 -13.08 -5.27 -3.48
CA ASN A 251 -13.82 -5.55 -2.26
C ASN A 251 -13.00 -5.15 -1.03
N THR A 252 -11.70 -5.37 -1.00
CA THR A 252 -10.84 -4.96 0.13
C THR A 252 -11.01 -3.49 0.53
N LYS A 253 -11.30 -2.60 -0.44
CA LYS A 253 -11.67 -1.20 -0.21
C LYS A 253 -13.13 -1.02 0.23
N ALA A 254 -14.04 -1.84 -0.29
CA ALA A 254 -15.49 -1.71 -0.13
C ALA A 254 -16.06 -2.48 1.09
N THR A 255 -15.61 -3.71 1.35
CA THR A 255 -15.94 -4.51 2.53
C THR A 255 -15.28 -3.89 3.74
N LYS A 256 -16.10 -3.22 4.55
CA LYS A 256 -15.74 -2.65 5.85
C LYS A 256 -14.52 -1.73 5.80
N SER A 257 -14.56 -0.71 4.96
CA SER A 257 -14.01 0.54 5.48
C SER A 257 -14.82 0.85 6.73
N GLY A 258 -14.23 0.60 7.90
CA GLY A 258 -14.83 0.67 9.23
C GLY A 258 -15.24 2.09 9.58
N TRP A 259 -16.24 2.58 8.87
CA TRP A 259 -17.02 3.78 9.11
C TRP A 259 -18.26 3.43 9.94
N GLU A 260 -18.18 2.38 10.75
CA GLU A 260 -19.14 2.19 11.83
C GLU A 260 -18.91 3.34 12.83
N ARG A 261 -19.99 4.05 13.11
CA ARG A 261 -20.07 5.16 14.08
C ARG A 261 -19.61 4.72 15.46
#